data_AF-A0A496B253-F1
#
_entry.id   AF-A0A496B253-F1
#
_cell.length_a   1.000
_cell.length_b   1.000
_cell.length_c   1.000
_cell.angle_alpha   90.00
_cell.angle_beta   90.00
_cell.angle_gamma   90.00
#
_symmetry.space_group_name_H-M   'P 1'
#
loop_
_entity.id
_entity.type
_entity.pdbx_description
1 polymer ?
#
loop_
_entity_poly.entity_id
_entity_poly.type
_entity_poly.pdbx_seq_one_letter_code
_entity_poly.pdbx_strand_id
1 'polypeptide(L)'
;MKWIKYWWLAVVVAALISMPAVFAAHEEDKGPEKFGRYEFKEQDIAAATDECDAGGAAGPEFVPTVRDNEPNLALLKDAKPEASSQLEGWCPRRHCVEYLNDGFYNNCRSWIIGPVPGWAQIDMGDVANVNRIYFASDHAQNFQDRKAADFDILVATTKADADSEANTWTKIYTHKGDPISETTEFTFKDVEARWLRLHIRADGGARVDEIEIYGGKDPMAVEPDAKLTTTWAEIKTE
;
A
#
# COMPACT_ATOMS: atom_id res chain seq x y z
N MET A 1 6.69 56.20 -63.78
CA MET A 1 6.29 56.21 -62.35
C MET A 1 5.89 54.78 -61.97
N LYS A 2 6.43 54.27 -60.86
CA LYS A 2 6.27 52.92 -60.25
C LYS A 2 7.00 51.74 -60.92
N TRP A 3 8.00 51.25 -60.18
CA TRP A 3 8.67 49.95 -60.31
C TRP A 3 7.85 48.87 -59.61
N ILE A 4 7.79 47.64 -60.13
CA ILE A 4 7.50 46.45 -59.32
C ILE A 4 8.34 45.27 -59.81
N LYS A 5 9.25 44.80 -58.92
CA LYS A 5 9.90 43.49 -58.93
C LYS A 5 9.11 42.57 -57.99
N TYR A 6 8.79 41.33 -58.37
CA TYR A 6 8.52 40.20 -57.46
C TYR A 6 8.75 38.91 -58.29
N TRP A 7 9.88 38.23 -58.16
CA TRP A 7 10.26 37.19 -57.18
C TRP A 7 9.26 36.03 -57.07
N TRP A 8 9.64 34.88 -57.65
CA TRP A 8 8.95 33.61 -57.50
C TRP A 8 9.28 33.02 -56.13
N LEU A 9 8.25 32.75 -55.32
CA LEU A 9 8.37 31.99 -54.08
C LEU A 9 7.80 30.58 -54.33
N ALA A 10 8.67 29.57 -54.27
CA ALA A 10 8.26 28.17 -54.30
C ALA A 10 7.67 27.80 -52.92
N VAL A 11 6.43 27.33 -52.90
CA VAL A 11 5.80 26.76 -51.70
C VAL A 11 6.06 25.26 -51.68
N VAL A 12 6.89 24.81 -50.75
CA VAL A 12 7.01 23.38 -50.41
C VAL A 12 6.03 23.11 -49.27
N VAL A 13 4.97 22.36 -49.57
CA VAL A 13 4.04 21.85 -48.55
C VAL A 13 4.63 20.57 -47.98
N ALA A 14 5.20 20.64 -46.78
CA ALA A 14 5.57 19.45 -46.01
C ALA A 14 4.33 18.95 -45.26
N ALA A 15 3.76 17.84 -45.70
CA ALA A 15 2.70 17.14 -44.99
C ALA A 15 3.32 16.37 -43.80
N LEU A 16 3.20 16.93 -42.60
CA LEU A 16 3.51 16.24 -41.34
C LEU A 16 2.36 15.29 -41.02
N ILE A 17 2.60 13.99 -41.20
CA ILE A 17 1.73 12.93 -40.68
C ILE A 17 2.02 12.83 -39.18
N SER A 18 1.19 13.45 -38.36
CA SER A 18 1.22 13.24 -36.91
C SER A 18 0.58 11.89 -36.59
N MET A 19 1.39 10.89 -36.26
CA MET A 19 0.87 9.73 -35.53
C MET A 19 0.54 10.18 -34.10
N PRO A 20 -0.66 9.89 -33.57
CA PRO A 20 -0.94 10.14 -32.17
C PRO A 20 -0.10 9.17 -31.34
N ALA A 21 0.90 9.68 -30.64
CA ALA A 21 1.52 8.97 -29.55
C ALA A 21 0.49 8.83 -28.44
N VAL A 22 -0.02 7.62 -28.22
CA VAL A 22 -0.73 7.29 -26.99
C VAL A 22 0.33 7.25 -25.90
N PHE A 23 0.60 8.40 -25.30
CA PHE A 23 1.28 8.46 -24.01
C PHE A 23 0.26 7.99 -22.98
N ALA A 24 0.28 6.70 -22.65
CA ALA A 24 -0.16 6.31 -21.32
C ALA A 24 0.75 7.09 -20.36
N ALA A 25 0.19 8.06 -19.64
CA ALA A 25 0.92 8.77 -18.61
C ALA A 25 1.35 7.73 -17.58
N HIS A 26 2.61 7.31 -17.64
CA HIS A 26 3.21 6.53 -16.58
C HIS A 26 3.39 7.50 -15.41
N GLU A 27 2.45 7.48 -14.46
CA GLU A 27 2.59 8.21 -13.20
C GLU A 27 3.66 7.48 -12.40
N GLU A 28 4.90 7.94 -12.50
CA GLU A 28 6.07 7.29 -11.89
C GLU A 28 5.87 7.05 -10.38
N ASP A 29 5.10 7.91 -9.72
CA ASP A 29 4.78 7.83 -8.30
C ASP A 29 3.83 6.65 -7.93
N LYS A 30 2.98 6.19 -8.87
CA LYS A 30 2.09 5.04 -8.68
C LYS A 30 2.84 3.71 -8.70
N GLY A 31 3.85 3.59 -9.57
CA GLY A 31 4.50 2.32 -9.88
C GLY A 31 3.72 1.44 -10.87
N PRO A 32 4.26 0.26 -11.24
CA PRO A 32 3.69 -0.60 -12.28
C PRO A 32 2.48 -1.40 -11.78
N GLU A 33 1.61 -1.84 -12.70
CA GLU A 33 0.50 -2.76 -12.40
C GLU A 33 0.97 -4.18 -12.02
N LYS A 34 2.21 -4.52 -12.40
CA LYS A 34 2.85 -5.80 -12.08
C LYS A 34 4.32 -5.61 -11.75
N PHE A 35 4.82 -6.40 -10.82
CA PHE A 35 6.24 -6.47 -10.47
C PHE A 35 6.67 -7.93 -10.36
N GLY A 36 7.44 -8.43 -11.34
CA GLY A 36 7.74 -9.85 -11.42
C GLY A 36 6.46 -10.69 -11.55
N ARG A 37 6.15 -11.48 -10.53
CA ARG A 37 4.91 -12.29 -10.44
C ARG A 37 3.78 -11.64 -9.64
N TYR A 38 4.04 -10.51 -9.01
CA TYR A 38 3.06 -9.80 -8.20
C TYR A 38 2.17 -8.97 -9.12
N GLU A 39 0.85 -9.13 -8.99
CA GLU A 39 -0.14 -8.28 -9.63
C GLU A 39 -0.82 -7.42 -8.56
N PHE A 40 -0.89 -6.12 -8.81
CA PHE A 40 -1.46 -5.16 -7.86
C PHE A 40 -2.92 -4.85 -8.18
N LYS A 41 -3.61 -4.30 -7.19
CA LYS A 41 -4.94 -3.69 -7.36
C LYS A 41 -4.87 -2.55 -8.36
N GLU A 42 -5.99 -2.33 -9.06
CA GLU A 42 -6.12 -1.15 -9.90
C GLU A 42 -6.33 0.08 -9.01
N GLN A 43 -5.46 1.08 -9.16
CA GLN A 43 -5.62 2.39 -8.54
C GLN A 43 -6.24 3.34 -9.58
N ASP A 44 -7.57 3.47 -9.53
CA ASP A 44 -8.33 4.45 -10.31
C ASP A 44 -8.46 5.76 -9.51
N ILE A 45 -7.55 6.69 -9.77
CA ILE A 45 -7.52 7.98 -9.07
C ILE A 45 -8.73 8.86 -9.40
N ALA A 46 -9.34 8.70 -10.57
CA ALA A 46 -10.52 9.47 -10.95
C ALA A 46 -11.72 9.04 -10.11
N ALA A 47 -11.93 7.72 -9.96
CA ALA A 47 -12.95 7.18 -9.07
C ALA A 47 -12.66 7.56 -7.61
N ALA A 48 -11.42 7.40 -7.15
CA ALA A 48 -11.04 7.78 -5.78
C ALA A 48 -11.32 9.27 -5.50
N THR A 49 -11.07 10.14 -6.48
CA THR A 49 -11.32 11.59 -6.37
C THR A 49 -12.81 11.93 -6.35
N ASP A 50 -13.65 11.25 -7.14
CA ASP A 50 -15.10 11.48 -7.16
C ASP A 50 -15.78 11.05 -5.84
N GLU A 51 -15.33 9.93 -5.27
CA GLU A 51 -15.82 9.42 -3.99
C GLU A 51 -15.36 10.26 -2.79
N CYS A 52 -14.13 10.77 -2.86
CA CYS A 52 -13.46 11.51 -1.79
C CYS A 52 -14.23 12.79 -1.39
N ASP A 53 -14.57 12.91 -0.12
CA ASP A 53 -14.86 14.20 0.51
C ASP A 53 -13.61 14.71 1.25
N ALA A 54 -12.76 15.46 0.54
CA ALA A 54 -11.52 16.00 1.10
C ALA A 54 -11.76 17.13 2.11
N GLY A 55 -12.97 17.73 2.16
CA GLY A 55 -13.25 18.87 3.03
C GLY A 55 -12.32 20.07 2.84
N GLY A 56 -11.73 20.24 1.65
CA GLY A 56 -10.75 21.29 1.34
C GLY A 56 -9.29 20.95 1.68
N ALA A 57 -8.99 19.73 2.15
CA ALA A 57 -7.64 19.19 2.29
C ALA A 57 -7.14 18.53 0.99
N ALA A 58 -5.94 17.92 1.03
CA ALA A 58 -5.43 17.11 -0.07
C ALA A 58 -6.38 15.96 -0.40
N GLY A 59 -6.55 15.71 -1.71
CA GLY A 59 -7.29 14.57 -2.23
C GLY A 59 -6.45 13.29 -2.25
N PRO A 60 -6.94 12.23 -2.91
CA PRO A 60 -6.19 10.99 -3.09
C PRO A 60 -4.86 11.24 -3.80
N GLU A 61 -3.81 10.62 -3.28
CA GLU A 61 -2.47 10.59 -3.88
C GLU A 61 -2.00 9.14 -3.96
N PHE A 62 -1.30 8.76 -5.02
CA PHE A 62 -0.92 7.36 -5.20
C PHE A 62 0.01 6.86 -4.09
N VAL A 63 -0.34 5.69 -3.57
CA VAL A 63 0.56 4.84 -2.81
C VAL A 63 1.35 4.00 -3.82
N PRO A 64 2.69 3.94 -3.74
CA PRO A 64 3.47 3.21 -4.72
C PRO A 64 3.23 1.70 -4.61
N THR A 65 2.95 1.05 -5.74
CA THR A 65 2.91 -0.42 -5.82
C THR A 65 4.29 -1.05 -5.63
N VAL A 66 5.35 -0.28 -5.88
CA VAL A 66 6.75 -0.69 -5.69
C VAL A 66 7.52 0.44 -5.03
N ARG A 67 8.15 0.16 -3.88
CA ARG A 67 9.07 1.08 -3.19
C ARG A 67 10.40 0.39 -3.03
N ASP A 68 11.51 1.10 -3.27
CA ASP A 68 12.87 0.56 -3.15
C ASP A 68 13.10 -0.76 -3.91
N ASN A 69 12.42 -0.93 -5.06
CA ASN A 69 12.44 -2.16 -5.86
C ASN A 69 11.87 -3.39 -5.12
N GLU A 70 10.93 -3.18 -4.19
CA GLU A 70 10.17 -4.20 -3.46
C GLU A 70 8.66 -4.01 -3.70
N PRO A 71 7.90 -5.09 -3.91
CA PRO A 71 6.45 -4.99 -4.10
C PRO A 71 5.75 -4.63 -2.79
N ASN A 72 4.79 -3.71 -2.84
CA ASN A 72 3.90 -3.43 -1.72
C ASN A 72 2.87 -4.56 -1.57
N LEU A 73 3.06 -5.40 -0.56
CA LEU A 73 2.23 -6.58 -0.32
C LEU A 73 0.81 -6.25 0.11
N ALA A 74 0.59 -5.05 0.65
CA ALA A 74 -0.75 -4.58 0.98
C ALA A 74 -1.59 -4.26 -0.26
N LEU A 75 -0.96 -3.99 -1.41
CA LEU A 75 -1.63 -3.66 -2.67
C LEU A 75 -1.76 -4.82 -3.65
N LEU A 76 -1.44 -6.05 -3.25
CA LEU A 76 -1.71 -7.22 -4.10
C LEU A 76 -3.21 -7.37 -4.36
N LYS A 77 -3.57 -7.91 -5.53
CA LYS A 77 -4.99 -8.15 -5.88
C LYS A 77 -5.76 -8.96 -4.84
N ASP A 78 -5.09 -9.92 -4.20
CA ASP A 78 -5.67 -10.78 -3.19
C ASP A 78 -5.62 -10.18 -1.77
N ALA A 79 -4.94 -9.04 -1.59
CA ALA A 79 -4.77 -8.42 -0.28
C ALA A 79 -6.05 -7.74 0.20
N LYS A 80 -6.50 -8.07 1.41
CA LYS A 80 -7.79 -7.64 1.96
C LYS A 80 -7.62 -6.92 3.29
N PRO A 81 -8.22 -5.73 3.44
CA PRO A 81 -8.21 -5.03 4.72
C PRO A 81 -9.32 -5.55 5.62
N GLU A 82 -9.04 -5.60 6.92
CA GLU A 82 -10.04 -5.83 7.96
C GLU A 82 -9.74 -4.91 9.14
N ALA A 83 -10.77 -4.54 9.89
CA ALA A 83 -10.59 -3.79 11.13
C ALA A 83 -11.56 -4.25 12.21
N SER A 84 -11.15 -4.09 13.46
CA SER A 84 -11.99 -4.33 14.65
C SER A 84 -13.25 -3.46 14.70
N SER A 85 -13.20 -2.29 14.07
CA SER A 85 -14.24 -1.26 14.10
C SER A 85 -14.00 -0.24 13.00
N GLN A 86 -14.95 0.66 12.78
CA GLN A 86 -14.85 1.80 11.89
C GLN A 86 -15.69 2.95 12.44
N LEU A 87 -15.24 4.19 12.27
CA LEU A 87 -16.05 5.38 12.58
C LEU A 87 -17.33 5.43 11.71
N GLU A 88 -18.49 5.47 12.34
CA GLU A 88 -19.79 5.48 11.65
C GLU A 88 -20.10 6.82 10.96
N GLY A 89 -20.87 6.77 9.87
CA GLY A 89 -21.47 7.94 9.22
C GLY A 89 -20.61 8.64 8.16
N TRP A 90 -19.39 8.18 7.91
CA TRP A 90 -18.46 8.81 6.95
C TRP A 90 -18.24 7.98 5.68
N CYS A 91 -18.30 6.65 5.78
CA CYS A 91 -18.17 5.76 4.64
C CYS A 91 -19.44 5.80 3.76
N PRO A 92 -19.35 5.84 2.40
CA PRO A 92 -18.18 5.62 1.56
C PRO A 92 -17.43 6.89 1.14
N ARG A 93 -17.63 8.04 1.79
CA ARG A 93 -16.96 9.29 1.37
C ARG A 93 -15.59 9.50 2.02
N ARG A 94 -15.37 8.90 3.20
CA ARG A 94 -14.08 8.82 3.93
C ARG A 94 -14.19 7.87 5.14
N HIS A 95 -13.04 7.50 5.71
CA HIS A 95 -12.97 6.71 6.96
C HIS A 95 -13.54 5.29 6.83
N CYS A 96 -13.16 4.59 5.75
CA CYS A 96 -13.59 3.24 5.42
C CYS A 96 -12.48 2.22 5.68
N VAL A 97 -12.81 0.99 6.09
CA VAL A 97 -11.86 -0.12 6.25
C VAL A 97 -11.17 -0.42 4.92
N GLU A 98 -11.89 -0.31 3.81
CA GLU A 98 -11.39 -0.57 2.46
C GLU A 98 -10.24 0.36 2.08
N TYR A 99 -10.15 1.54 2.70
CA TYR A 99 -9.10 2.52 2.44
C TYR A 99 -7.79 2.24 3.17
N LEU A 100 -7.72 1.20 4.00
CA LEU A 100 -6.45 0.79 4.62
C LEU A 100 -5.41 0.26 3.61
N ASN A 101 -5.86 -0.15 2.42
CA ASN A 101 -5.01 -0.63 1.33
C ASN A 101 -5.67 -0.47 -0.05
N ASP A 102 -6.31 0.68 -0.29
CA ASP A 102 -6.90 1.00 -1.59
C ASP A 102 -5.90 1.61 -2.57
N GLY A 103 -4.69 1.91 -2.10
CA GLY A 103 -3.62 2.49 -2.88
C GLY A 103 -3.66 4.01 -2.94
N PHE A 104 -4.34 4.68 -2.02
CA PHE A 104 -4.40 6.14 -1.97
C PHE A 104 -4.16 6.71 -0.57
N TYR A 105 -3.26 7.68 -0.48
CA TYR A 105 -3.02 8.42 0.74
C TYR A 105 -4.10 9.48 1.05
N ASN A 106 -3.92 10.11 2.20
CA ASN A 106 -4.59 11.32 2.68
C ASN A 106 -5.94 11.09 3.34
N ASN A 107 -6.35 12.05 4.17
CA ASN A 107 -7.48 11.92 5.09
C ASN A 107 -8.80 11.40 4.48
N CYS A 108 -9.16 11.71 3.22
CA CYS A 108 -10.41 11.19 2.65
C CYS A 108 -10.33 9.72 2.22
N ARG A 109 -9.12 9.17 2.06
CA ARG A 109 -8.84 7.76 1.80
C ARG A 109 -8.13 7.19 3.02
N SER A 110 -8.84 7.20 4.15
CA SER A 110 -8.31 6.69 5.41
C SER A 110 -9.33 5.83 6.12
N TRP A 111 -8.90 5.20 7.20
CA TRP A 111 -9.71 4.53 8.21
C TRP A 111 -9.53 5.23 9.57
N ILE A 112 -10.58 5.23 10.39
CA ILE A 112 -10.52 5.69 11.78
C ILE A 112 -11.05 4.61 12.71
N ILE A 113 -10.26 4.28 13.74
CA ILE A 113 -10.65 3.36 14.81
C ILE A 113 -11.84 3.92 15.60
N GLY A 114 -12.78 3.05 15.97
CA GLY A 114 -13.81 3.36 16.95
C GLY A 114 -13.27 3.19 18.38
N PRO A 115 -13.64 2.13 19.11
CA PRO A 115 -13.16 1.86 20.46
C PRO A 115 -11.70 1.38 20.50
N VAL A 116 -11.02 1.66 21.61
CA VAL A 116 -9.71 1.09 21.96
C VAL A 116 -9.80 0.11 23.13
N PRO A 117 -8.93 -0.91 23.19
CA PRO A 117 -7.96 -1.25 22.16
C PRO A 117 -8.66 -1.76 20.90
N GLY A 118 -8.06 -1.55 19.74
CA GLY A 118 -8.59 -2.00 18.47
C GLY A 118 -7.49 -2.17 17.44
N TRP A 119 -7.87 -2.54 16.23
CA TRP A 119 -6.90 -2.91 15.21
C TRP A 119 -7.42 -2.68 13.80
N ALA A 120 -6.46 -2.48 12.89
CA ALA A 120 -6.54 -2.61 11.45
C ALA A 120 -5.54 -3.67 11.01
N GLN A 121 -5.87 -4.47 9.99
CA GLN A 121 -5.00 -5.53 9.50
C GLN A 121 -5.17 -5.75 8.01
N ILE A 122 -4.15 -6.34 7.39
CA ILE A 122 -4.17 -6.79 6.01
C ILE A 122 -3.94 -8.30 5.97
N ASP A 123 -4.84 -9.05 5.32
CA ASP A 123 -4.56 -10.39 4.77
C ASP A 123 -3.81 -10.19 3.46
N MET A 124 -2.56 -10.63 3.34
CA MET A 124 -1.81 -10.54 2.07
C MET A 124 -2.23 -11.61 1.06
N GLY A 125 -3.11 -12.54 1.45
CA GLY A 125 -3.61 -13.64 0.61
C GLY A 125 -2.78 -14.92 0.72
N ASP A 126 -1.45 -14.79 0.86
CA ASP A 126 -0.52 -15.90 1.06
C ASP A 126 0.57 -15.53 2.08
N VAL A 127 1.35 -16.52 2.53
CA VAL A 127 2.50 -16.31 3.42
C VAL A 127 3.63 -15.64 2.63
N ALA A 128 4.18 -14.57 3.20
CA ALA A 128 5.32 -13.81 2.72
C ALA A 128 6.33 -13.58 3.84
N ASN A 129 7.60 -13.41 3.50
CA ASN A 129 8.54 -12.76 4.40
C ASN A 129 8.21 -11.26 4.44
N VAL A 130 8.16 -10.68 5.65
CA VAL A 130 7.94 -9.25 5.89
C VAL A 130 8.97 -8.73 6.87
N ASN A 131 9.39 -7.47 6.70
CA ASN A 131 10.37 -6.84 7.58
C ASN A 131 10.14 -5.34 7.77
N ARG A 132 9.13 -4.80 7.11
CA ARG A 132 8.87 -3.36 7.10
C ARG A 132 7.40 -3.06 6.81
N ILE A 133 6.90 -2.03 7.49
CA ILE A 133 5.63 -1.39 7.14
C ILE A 133 5.79 0.12 7.05
N TYR A 134 4.83 0.76 6.38
CA TYR A 134 4.61 2.19 6.50
C TYR A 134 3.14 2.46 6.81
N PHE A 135 2.89 3.51 7.56
CA PHE A 135 1.57 4.13 7.65
C PHE A 135 1.70 5.59 8.09
N ALA A 136 0.65 6.37 7.88
CA ALA A 136 0.51 7.72 8.41
C ALA A 136 -0.86 7.91 9.08
N SER A 137 -1.02 9.04 9.75
CA SER A 137 -2.36 9.56 10.01
C SER A 137 -2.90 10.28 8.78
N ASP A 138 -2.08 11.14 8.17
CA ASP A 138 -2.43 11.94 6.98
C ASP A 138 -1.17 12.31 6.23
N HIS A 139 -0.84 11.62 5.14
CA HIS A 139 0.39 11.82 4.35
C HIS A 139 0.69 13.30 4.06
N ALA A 140 -0.28 14.06 3.54
CA ALA A 140 -0.13 15.47 3.19
C ALA A 140 -0.08 16.44 4.39
N GLN A 141 -0.17 15.93 5.62
CA GLN A 141 -0.04 16.72 6.86
C GLN A 141 -1.07 17.85 7.02
N ASN A 142 -2.22 17.81 6.32
CA ASN A 142 -3.27 18.81 6.46
C ASN A 142 -3.97 18.71 7.83
N PHE A 143 -4.02 17.51 8.41
CA PHE A 143 -4.62 17.24 9.70
C PHE A 143 -3.59 16.74 10.72
N GLN A 144 -3.48 17.47 11.85
CA GLN A 144 -2.51 17.20 12.90
C GLN A 144 -3.11 16.51 14.14
N ASP A 145 -4.37 16.06 14.04
CA ASP A 145 -5.08 15.26 15.05
C ASP A 145 -5.09 13.76 14.69
N ARG A 146 -5.65 12.92 15.58
CA ARG A 146 -5.92 11.49 15.32
C ARG A 146 -4.70 10.65 14.92
N LYS A 147 -3.60 10.86 15.63
CA LYS A 147 -2.33 10.15 15.42
C LYS A 147 -2.22 8.98 16.38
N ALA A 148 -1.76 7.84 15.90
CA ALA A 148 -1.39 6.72 16.77
C ALA A 148 -0.03 7.01 17.44
N ALA A 149 0.08 6.73 18.74
CA ALA A 149 1.27 6.94 19.56
C ALA A 149 1.60 5.72 20.44
N ASP A 150 0.63 4.82 20.65
CA ASP A 150 0.71 3.63 21.50
C ASP A 150 0.09 2.42 20.76
N PHE A 151 0.92 1.66 20.03
CA PHE A 151 0.47 0.52 19.20
C PHE A 151 1.50 -0.64 19.13
N ASP A 152 1.03 -1.82 18.72
CA ASP A 152 1.85 -2.98 18.37
C ASP A 152 1.70 -3.33 16.88
N ILE A 153 2.73 -3.94 16.33
CA ILE A 153 2.62 -4.67 15.05
C ILE A 153 2.65 -6.17 15.38
N LEU A 154 1.61 -6.87 14.94
CA LEU A 154 1.44 -8.30 15.13
C LEU A 154 1.41 -9.00 13.77
N VAL A 155 1.90 -10.23 13.72
CA VAL A 155 1.84 -11.08 12.53
C VAL A 155 1.30 -12.46 12.83
N ALA A 156 0.69 -13.08 11.83
CA ALA A 156 0.25 -14.48 11.87
C ALA A 156 0.41 -15.13 10.50
N THR A 157 0.86 -16.39 10.46
CA THR A 157 0.95 -17.20 9.23
C THR A 157 -0.31 -18.05 8.99
N THR A 158 -1.09 -18.29 10.04
CA THR A 158 -2.37 -19.01 9.98
C THR A 158 -3.52 -18.04 10.21
N LYS A 159 -4.76 -18.53 10.26
CA LYS A 159 -5.95 -17.68 10.41
C LYS A 159 -5.81 -16.73 11.61
N ALA A 160 -5.89 -15.43 11.35
CA ALA A 160 -5.92 -14.36 12.33
C ALA A 160 -7.11 -14.50 13.30
N ASP A 161 -6.84 -14.49 14.61
CA ASP A 161 -7.88 -14.39 15.65
C ASP A 161 -8.29 -12.92 15.85
N ALA A 162 -9.55 -12.67 16.20
CA ALA A 162 -10.03 -11.33 16.52
C ALA A 162 -9.37 -10.76 17.78
N ASP A 163 -9.05 -11.61 18.76
CA ASP A 163 -8.30 -11.25 19.96
C ASP A 163 -6.81 -11.09 19.63
N SER A 164 -6.26 -9.89 19.85
CA SER A 164 -4.84 -9.59 19.63
C SER A 164 -3.90 -10.33 20.58
N GLU A 165 -4.41 -10.83 21.71
CA GLU A 165 -3.63 -11.60 22.69
C GLU A 165 -3.70 -13.11 22.45
N ALA A 166 -4.44 -13.55 21.42
CA ALA A 166 -4.48 -14.95 21.03
C ALA A 166 -3.09 -15.45 20.59
N ASN A 167 -2.79 -16.72 20.88
CA ASN A 167 -1.51 -17.35 20.56
C ASN A 167 -1.22 -17.52 19.05
N THR A 168 -2.19 -17.21 18.19
CA THR A 168 -2.00 -17.13 16.74
C THR A 168 -1.15 -15.92 16.35
N TRP A 169 -1.09 -14.90 17.20
CA TRP A 169 -0.35 -13.67 16.96
C TRP A 169 1.06 -13.74 17.53
N THR A 170 2.02 -13.28 16.74
CA THR A 170 3.36 -12.95 17.20
C THR A 170 3.53 -11.44 17.17
N LYS A 171 3.86 -10.85 18.32
CA LYS A 171 4.20 -9.43 18.43
C LYS A 171 5.63 -9.21 17.96
N ILE A 172 5.81 -8.39 16.94
CA ILE A 172 7.11 -8.15 16.29
C ILE A 172 7.64 -6.73 16.50
N TYR A 173 6.76 -5.81 16.90
CA TYR A 173 7.12 -4.42 17.16
C TYR A 173 6.17 -3.80 18.19
N THR A 174 6.70 -2.89 19.01
CA THR A 174 5.93 -2.07 19.94
C THR A 174 6.37 -0.62 19.80
N HIS A 175 5.41 0.26 19.52
CA HIS A 175 5.59 1.71 19.59
C HIS A 175 4.93 2.28 20.84
N LYS A 176 5.64 3.13 21.56
CA LYS A 176 5.07 4.00 22.59
C LYS A 176 5.89 5.27 22.67
N GLY A 177 5.41 6.33 22.05
CA GLY A 177 6.18 7.56 21.95
C GLY A 177 5.53 8.61 21.06
N ASP A 178 6.33 9.21 20.19
CA ASP A 178 5.89 10.30 19.35
C ASP A 178 4.71 9.89 18.44
N PRO A 179 3.67 10.74 18.30
CA PRO A 179 2.52 10.40 17.48
C PRO A 179 2.87 10.37 15.98
N ILE A 180 2.38 9.35 15.28
CA ILE A 180 2.64 9.13 13.85
C ILE A 180 1.72 10.02 13.02
N SER A 181 2.32 11.01 12.38
CA SER A 181 1.63 12.04 11.59
C SER A 181 1.75 11.76 10.11
N GLU A 182 2.99 11.70 9.61
CA GLU A 182 3.36 11.49 8.21
C GLU A 182 3.70 10.03 7.94
N THR A 183 3.81 9.64 6.67
CA THR A 183 4.14 8.28 6.27
C THR A 183 5.49 7.88 6.85
N THR A 184 5.43 7.03 7.86
CA THR A 184 6.59 6.67 8.69
C THR A 184 6.92 5.21 8.51
N GLU A 185 8.21 4.93 8.32
CA GLU A 185 8.75 3.58 8.22
C GLU A 185 8.87 2.93 9.60
N PHE A 186 8.44 1.67 9.71
CA PHE A 186 8.71 0.82 10.86
C PHE A 186 9.38 -0.46 10.37
N THR A 187 10.61 -0.70 10.83
CA THR A 187 11.39 -1.89 10.48
C THR A 187 11.51 -2.85 11.65
N PHE A 188 11.60 -4.13 11.32
CA PHE A 188 11.74 -5.23 12.26
C PHE A 188 12.50 -6.38 11.59
N LYS A 189 12.83 -7.41 12.36
CA LYS A 189 13.50 -8.60 11.82
C LYS A 189 12.57 -9.34 10.86
N ASP A 190 13.10 -9.81 9.73
CA ASP A 190 12.42 -10.70 8.79
C ASP A 190 11.63 -11.80 9.51
N VAL A 191 10.34 -11.89 9.17
CA VAL A 191 9.39 -12.83 9.76
C VAL A 191 8.39 -13.28 8.70
N GLU A 192 7.97 -14.54 8.75
CA GLU A 192 6.88 -15.03 7.91
C GLU A 192 5.53 -14.53 8.43
N ALA A 193 4.71 -13.99 7.53
CA ALA A 193 3.38 -13.51 7.82
C ALA A 193 2.46 -13.73 6.62
N ARG A 194 1.21 -14.09 6.87
CA ARG A 194 0.10 -13.89 5.92
C ARG A 194 -0.73 -12.67 6.34
N TRP A 195 -0.89 -12.51 7.64
CA TRP A 195 -1.60 -11.40 8.26
C TRP A 195 -0.62 -10.46 8.93
N LEU A 196 -0.78 -9.17 8.70
CA LEU A 196 -0.13 -8.12 9.47
C LEU A 196 -1.19 -7.23 10.10
N ARG A 197 -1.09 -7.00 11.41
CA ARG A 197 -2.04 -6.21 12.19
C ARG A 197 -1.34 -5.05 12.88
N LEU A 198 -1.90 -3.87 12.70
CA LEU A 198 -1.65 -2.68 13.51
C LEU A 198 -2.64 -2.67 14.68
N HIS A 199 -2.16 -2.98 15.88
CA HIS A 199 -2.96 -3.02 17.10
C HIS A 199 -2.79 -1.74 17.92
N ILE A 200 -3.76 -0.85 17.85
CA ILE A 200 -3.77 0.44 18.56
C ILE A 200 -4.29 0.22 19.98
N ARG A 201 -3.45 0.48 20.97
CA ARG A 201 -3.74 0.15 22.37
C ARG A 201 -4.50 1.25 23.11
N ALA A 202 -4.17 2.52 22.86
CA ALA A 202 -4.68 3.63 23.68
C ALA A 202 -5.27 4.83 22.91
N ASP A 203 -4.86 5.06 21.66
CA ASP A 203 -5.22 6.28 20.91
C ASP A 203 -6.59 6.15 20.24
N GLY A 204 -7.65 6.28 21.04
CA GLY A 204 -9.04 6.26 20.55
C GLY A 204 -9.27 7.31 19.46
N GLY A 205 -9.89 6.90 18.36
CA GLY A 205 -10.11 7.77 17.20
C GLY A 205 -8.89 8.04 16.34
N ALA A 206 -7.77 7.34 16.54
CA ALA A 206 -6.63 7.35 15.63
C ALA A 206 -7.04 7.00 14.19
N ARG A 207 -6.39 7.68 13.25
CA ARG A 207 -6.58 7.55 11.80
C ARG A 207 -5.37 6.86 11.20
N VAL A 208 -5.62 6.02 10.21
CA VAL A 208 -4.60 5.42 9.35
C VAL A 208 -5.04 5.69 7.92
N ASP A 209 -4.23 6.40 7.14
CA ASP A 209 -4.56 6.62 5.73
C ASP A 209 -4.30 5.38 4.90
N GLU A 210 -3.09 4.84 4.94
CA GLU A 210 -2.72 3.63 4.21
C GLU A 210 -1.80 2.74 5.06
N ILE A 211 -1.87 1.43 4.88
CA ILE A 211 -0.87 0.47 5.36
C ILE A 211 -0.09 -0.07 4.17
N GLU A 212 1.23 0.13 4.17
CA GLU A 212 2.14 -0.48 3.20
C GLU A 212 2.94 -1.59 3.87
N ILE A 213 3.21 -2.70 3.17
CA ILE A 213 3.93 -3.86 3.73
C ILE A 213 4.99 -4.34 2.75
N TYR A 214 6.22 -4.55 3.25
CA TYR A 214 7.39 -4.94 2.45
C TYR A 214 8.21 -6.04 3.12
N GLY A 215 9.02 -6.73 2.32
CA GLY A 215 9.85 -7.86 2.77
C GLY A 215 10.93 -8.31 1.78
N GLY A 216 11.45 -7.39 0.97
CA GLY A 216 12.43 -7.72 -0.08
C GLY A 216 11.80 -7.80 -1.48
N LYS A 217 12.61 -8.19 -2.48
CA LYS A 217 12.22 -8.15 -3.91
C LYS A 217 11.27 -9.27 -4.34
N ASP A 218 11.32 -10.41 -3.65
CA ASP A 218 10.47 -11.56 -3.91
C ASP A 218 10.01 -12.22 -2.59
N PRO A 219 9.24 -11.49 -1.77
CA PRO A 219 8.96 -11.87 -0.38
C PRO A 219 8.10 -13.12 -0.23
N MET A 220 7.27 -13.44 -1.23
CA MET A 220 6.47 -14.67 -1.26
C MET A 220 7.24 -15.85 -1.87
N ALA A 221 8.55 -15.72 -2.15
CA ALA A 221 9.34 -16.79 -2.74
C ALA A 221 9.74 -17.75 -1.63
N VAL A 222 8.72 -18.39 -1.07
CA VAL A 222 8.96 -19.55 -0.24
C VAL A 222 9.32 -20.67 -1.21
N GLU A 223 10.63 -20.85 -1.44
CA GLU A 223 11.12 -22.18 -1.81
C GLU A 223 10.62 -23.13 -0.71
N PRO A 224 9.95 -24.23 -1.03
CA PRO A 224 9.53 -25.20 -0.03
C PRO A 224 10.78 -25.89 0.54
N ASP A 225 11.50 -25.23 1.45
CA ASP A 225 12.57 -25.82 2.26
C ASP A 225 12.04 -26.88 3.25
N ALA A 226 10.75 -27.20 3.17
CA ALA A 226 10.13 -28.36 3.76
C ALA A 226 9.71 -29.41 2.70
N LYS A 227 10.63 -29.91 1.86
CA LYS A 227 10.54 -31.28 1.28
C LYS A 227 11.72 -31.83 0.47
N LEU A 228 12.94 -31.31 0.59
CA LEU A 228 14.12 -32.10 0.19
C LEU A 228 14.60 -32.93 1.38
N THR A 229 13.85 -33.99 1.70
CA THR A 229 14.42 -35.12 2.45
C THR A 229 15.53 -35.72 1.60
N THR A 230 16.76 -35.32 1.88
CA THR A 230 17.97 -35.98 1.37
C THR A 230 17.92 -37.44 1.80
N THR A 231 17.43 -38.30 0.91
CA THR A 231 17.45 -39.74 1.12
C THR A 231 18.84 -40.20 0.70
N TRP A 232 19.79 -40.19 1.63
CA TRP A 232 21.05 -40.91 1.46
C TRP A 232 20.75 -42.41 1.52
N ALA A 233 20.29 -42.97 0.39
CA ALA A 233 20.30 -44.41 0.24
C ALA A 233 21.76 -44.85 0.09
N GLU A 234 22.27 -45.52 1.13
CA GLU A 234 23.50 -46.31 1.08
C GLU A 234 23.49 -47.18 -0.17
N ILE A 235 24.33 -46.85 -1.16
CA ILE A 235 24.74 -47.82 -2.15
C ILE A 235 25.77 -48.73 -1.46
N LYS A 236 25.30 -49.83 -0.89
CA LYS A 236 26.15 -51.00 -0.67
C LYS A 236 26.29 -51.73 -2.00
N THR A 237 27.45 -51.64 -2.61
CA THR A 237 27.91 -52.63 -3.59
C THR A 237 28.77 -53.63 -2.84
N GLU A 238 28.33 -54.90 -2.85
CA GLU A 238 29.17 -56.07 -2.58
C GLU A 238 30.30 -56.22 -3.60
#